data_AF-B1YKF3-F1
#
_entry.id   AF-B1YKF3-F1
#
_cell.length_a   1.000
_cell.length_b   1.000
_cell.length_c   1.000
_cell.angle_alpha   90.00
_cell.angle_beta   90.00
_cell.angle_gamma   90.00
#
_symmetry.space_group_name_H-M   'P 1'
#
loop_
_entity.id
_entity.type
_entity.pdbx_description
1 polymer ?
#
loop_
_entity_poly.entity_id
_entity_poly.type
_entity_poly.pdbx_seq_one_letter_code
_entity_poly.pdbx_strand_id
1 'polypeptide(L)'
;MTDQPVKHPFERFVGFVGMTSCLRYGYSFIDSERSLPQILILLVVGFAIIMSLEAIGKRLARKLPIVRMRYLIPLYLLYLYVFFTSFYSSAFGFSL
;
A
#
# COMPACT_ATOMS: atom_id res chain seq x y z
N MET A 1 1.26 6.58 30.35
CA MET A 1 1.95 6.04 29.16
C MET A 1 0.92 5.25 28.39
N THR A 2 0.53 5.71 27.20
CA THR A 2 -0.60 5.13 26.46
C THR A 2 -0.22 3.73 26.01
N ASP A 3 -0.83 2.71 26.63
CA ASP A 3 -0.82 1.32 26.18
C ASP A 3 -1.43 1.25 24.79
N GLN A 4 -0.63 1.56 23.75
CA GLN A 4 -1.02 1.26 22.40
C GLN A 4 -1.12 -0.27 22.32
N PRO A 5 -2.30 -0.85 22.02
CA PRO A 5 -2.42 -2.28 21.87
C PRO A 5 -1.38 -2.69 20.84
N VAL A 6 -0.53 -3.66 21.18
CA VAL A 6 0.59 -4.10 20.34
C VAL A 6 0.01 -4.53 19.00
N LYS A 7 -0.04 -3.60 18.03
CA LYS A 7 -0.63 -3.84 16.71
C LYS A 7 0.11 -4.99 16.07
N HIS A 8 -0.65 -5.99 15.62
CA HIS A 8 -0.13 -7.22 15.04
C HIS A 8 0.91 -6.86 13.94
N PRO A 9 2.09 -7.49 13.90
CA PRO A 9 3.16 -7.08 12.99
C PRO A 9 2.72 -7.16 11.51
N PHE A 10 1.86 -8.11 11.15
CA PHE A 10 1.23 -8.13 9.82
C PHE A 10 0.20 -7.01 9.60
N GLU A 11 -0.51 -6.58 10.64
CA GLU A 11 -1.44 -5.43 10.52
C GLU A 11 -0.66 -4.14 10.20
N ARG A 12 0.55 -4.01 10.75
CA ARG A 12 1.49 -2.92 10.40
C ARG A 12 1.97 -3.03 8.96
N PHE A 13 2.31 -4.24 8.50
CA PHE A 13 2.72 -4.48 7.11
C PHE A 13 1.62 -4.13 6.12
N VAL A 14 0.39 -4.60 6.36
CA VAL A 14 -0.75 -4.26 5.50
C VAL A 14 -1.01 -2.75 5.48
N GLY A 15 -0.88 -2.07 6.63
CA GLY A 15 -0.98 -0.60 6.67
C GLY A 15 0.12 0.10 5.87
N PHE A 16 1.35 -0.41 5.92
CA PHE A 16 2.46 0.10 5.11
C PHE A 16 2.20 -0.07 3.61
N VAL A 17 1.71 -1.25 3.20
CA VAL A 17 1.31 -1.55 1.82
C VAL A 17 0.18 -0.62 1.36
N GLY A 18 -0.83 -0.37 2.20
CA GLY A 18 -1.93 0.55 1.88
C GLY A 18 -1.44 1.98 1.67
N MET A 19 -0.63 2.50 2.59
CA MET A 19 -0.07 3.85 2.50
C MET A 19 0.78 4.06 1.25
N THR A 20 1.67 3.12 0.95
CA THR A 20 2.53 3.17 -0.24
C THR A 20 1.72 3.03 -1.53
N SER A 21 0.68 2.19 -1.53
CA SER A 21 -0.24 2.05 -2.68
C SER A 21 -1.03 3.34 -2.94
N CYS A 22 -1.50 4.04 -1.91
CA CYS A 22 -2.14 5.35 -2.08
C CYS A 22 -1.18 6.38 -2.67
N LEU A 23 0.05 6.43 -2.17
CA LEU A 23 1.07 7.34 -2.68
C LEU A 23 1.39 7.06 -4.16
N ARG A 24 1.50 5.78 -4.52
CA ARG A 24 1.71 5.32 -5.89
C ARG A 24 0.54 5.67 -6.81
N TYR A 25 -0.67 5.40 -6.36
CA TYR A 25 -1.88 5.68 -7.13
C TYR A 25 -2.09 7.18 -7.32
N GLY A 26 -1.78 8.01 -6.32
CA GLY A 26 -1.80 9.46 -6.47
C GLY A 26 -0.78 9.95 -7.50
N TYR A 27 0.41 9.37 -7.50
CA TYR A 27 1.48 9.76 -8.43
C TYR A 27 1.14 9.48 -9.90
N SER A 28 0.33 8.45 -10.19
CA SER A 28 -0.04 8.12 -11.58
C SER A 28 -0.93 9.18 -12.26
N PHE A 29 -1.45 10.16 -11.49
CA PHE A 29 -2.26 11.26 -12.02
C PHE A 29 -1.50 12.58 -12.21
N ILE A 30 -0.24 12.67 -11.76
CA ILE A 30 0.52 13.93 -11.80
C ILE A 30 0.76 14.40 -13.25
N ASP A 31 1.05 13.46 -14.16
CA ASP A 31 1.26 13.74 -15.60
C ASP A 31 0.07 13.27 -16.48
N SER A 32 -1.12 13.11 -15.89
CA SER A 32 -2.27 12.62 -16.64
C SER A 32 -2.94 13.73 -17.44
N GLU A 33 -3.17 13.50 -18.73
CA GLU A 33 -3.92 14.41 -19.63
C GLU A 33 -5.44 14.48 -19.31
N ARG A 34 -5.89 13.84 -18.23
CA ARG A 34 -7.31 13.78 -17.85
C ARG A 34 -7.77 15.10 -17.25
N SER A 35 -9.07 15.38 -17.41
CA SER A 35 -9.67 16.55 -16.79
C SER A 35 -9.72 16.40 -15.26
N LEU A 36 -9.56 17.52 -14.54
CA LEU A 36 -9.64 17.58 -13.07
C LEU A 36 -10.82 16.79 -12.46
N PRO A 37 -12.08 16.92 -12.94
CA PRO A 37 -13.19 16.16 -12.37
C PRO A 37 -13.07 14.65 -12.56
N GLN A 38 -12.49 14.20 -13.69
CA GLN A 38 -12.23 12.77 -13.91
C GLN A 38 -11.14 12.25 -12.96
N ILE A 39 -10.07 13.01 -12.78
CA ILE A 39 -9.00 12.69 -11.82
C ILE A 39 -9.59 12.57 -10.41
N LEU A 40 -10.46 13.48 -10.01
CA LEU A 40 -11.08 13.50 -8.69
C LEU A 40 -11.95 12.26 -8.45
N ILE A 41 -12.80 11.88 -9.41
CA ILE A 41 -13.61 10.66 -9.33
C ILE A 41 -12.72 9.42 -9.19
N LEU A 42 -11.68 9.31 -10.02
CA LEU A 42 -10.76 8.17 -10.00
C LEU A 42 -9.97 8.09 -8.70
N LEU A 43 -9.47 9.22 -8.18
CA LEU A 43 -8.83 9.30 -6.87
C LEU A 43 -9.74 8.80 -5.77
N VAL A 44 -10.98 9.28 -5.73
CA VAL A 44 -11.95 8.88 -4.69
C VAL A 44 -12.26 7.39 -4.78
N VAL A 45 -12.57 6.88 -5.97
CA VAL A 45 -12.90 5.47 -6.17
C VAL A 45 -11.69 4.57 -5.88
N GLY A 46 -10.51 4.92 -6.41
CA GLY A 46 -9.29 4.16 -6.21
C GLY A 46 -8.85 4.14 -4.75
N PHE A 47 -8.88 5.28 -4.05
CA PHE A 47 -8.59 5.33 -2.62
C PHE A 47 -9.62 4.57 -1.79
N ALA A 48 -10.91 4.64 -2.13
CA ALA A 48 -11.93 3.85 -1.45
C ALA A 48 -11.67 2.34 -1.57
N ILE A 49 -11.24 1.88 -2.76
CA ILE A 49 -10.88 0.48 -2.99
C ILE A 49 -9.63 0.11 -2.17
N ILE A 50 -8.56 0.91 -2.23
CA ILE A 50 -7.32 0.65 -1.50
C ILE A 50 -7.59 0.59 0.02
N MET A 51 -8.34 1.55 0.56
CA MET A 51 -8.70 1.59 1.98
C MET A 51 -9.57 0.40 2.40
N SER A 52 -10.50 -0.03 1.54
CA SER A 52 -11.32 -1.22 1.79
C SER A 52 -10.48 -2.50 1.81
N LEU A 53 -9.56 -2.66 0.84
CA LEU A 53 -8.62 -3.77 0.80
C LEU A 53 -7.68 -3.77 2.00
N GLU A 54 -7.16 -2.61 2.40
CA GLU A 54 -6.34 -2.46 3.60
C GLU A 54 -7.11 -2.89 4.85
N ALA A 55 -8.37 -2.46 5.00
CA ALA A 55 -9.21 -2.84 6.13
C ALA A 55 -9.48 -4.35 6.19
N ILE A 56 -9.75 -4.98 5.04
CA ILE A 56 -9.92 -6.43 4.93
C ILE A 56 -8.61 -7.15 5.26
N GLY A 57 -7.50 -6.71 4.68
CA GLY A 57 -6.17 -7.28 4.93
C GLY A 57 -5.77 -7.18 6.39
N LYS A 58 -6.04 -6.05 7.06
CA LYS A 58 -5.84 -5.88 8.50
C LYS A 58 -6.71 -6.84 9.31
N ARG A 59 -7.98 -7.02 8.94
CA ARG A 59 -8.88 -8.00 9.58
C ARG A 59 -8.36 -9.43 9.44
N LEU A 60 -7.88 -9.81 8.26
CA LEU A 60 -7.30 -11.13 8.01
C LEU A 60 -5.97 -11.32 8.74
N ALA A 61 -5.11 -10.30 8.75
CA ALA A 61 -3.83 -10.30 9.45
C ALA A 61 -3.99 -10.54 10.95
N ARG A 62 -5.09 -10.06 11.56
CA ARG A 62 -5.42 -10.32 12.97
C ARG A 62 -5.87 -11.75 13.26
N LYS A 63 -6.28 -12.51 12.24
CA LYS A 63 -6.63 -13.94 12.38
C LYS A 63 -5.43 -14.87 12.24
N LEU A 64 -4.31 -14.38 11.72
CA LEU A 64 -3.09 -15.16 11.57
C LEU A 64 -2.35 -15.29 12.90
N PRO A 65 -1.62 -16.39 13.13
CA PRO A 65 -0.80 -16.54 14.33
C PRO A 65 0.26 -15.43 14.39
N ILE A 66 0.59 -14.99 15.60
CA ILE A 66 1.60 -13.93 15.84
C ILE A 66 2.97 -14.47 15.42
N VAL A 67 3.37 -14.17 14.18
CA VAL A 67 4.71 -14.49 13.69
C VAL A 67 5.70 -13.43 14.21
N ARG A 68 6.87 -13.88 14.66
CA ARG A 68 7.94 -12.97 15.11
C ARG A 68 8.32 -12.00 13.98
N MET A 69 8.48 -10.71 14.33
CA MET A 69 8.90 -9.62 13.44
C MET A 69 10.07 -9.98 12.50
N ARG A 70 11.02 -10.80 12.97
CA ARG A 70 12.18 -11.24 12.20
C ARG A 70 11.84 -11.91 10.87
N TYR A 71 10.70 -12.60 10.78
CA TYR A 71 10.23 -13.25 9.55
C TYR A 71 9.45 -12.31 8.62
N LEU A 72 9.00 -11.15 9.11
CA LEU A 72 8.36 -10.14 8.25
C LEU A 72 9.39 -9.31 7.48
N ILE A 73 10.61 -9.13 8.00
CA ILE A 73 11.68 -8.36 7.34
C ILE A 73 11.88 -8.75 5.87
N PRO A 74 12.05 -10.04 5.51
CA PRO A 74 12.20 -10.42 4.10
C PRO A 74 10.95 -10.10 3.25
N LEU A 75 9.75 -10.21 3.84
CA LEU A 75 8.51 -9.85 3.16
C LEU A 75 8.43 -8.33 2.89
N TYR A 76 8.86 -7.50 3.85
CA TYR A 76 8.98 -6.07 3.68
C TYR A 76 9.97 -5.71 2.58
N LEU A 77 11.16 -6.34 2.57
CA LEU A 77 12.17 -6.09 1.55
C LEU A 77 11.69 -6.49 0.15
N LEU A 78 11.01 -7.64 0.02
CA LEU A 78 10.46 -8.09 -1.24
C LEU A 78 9.35 -7.14 -1.73
N TYR A 79 8.48 -6.69 -0.84
CA TYR A 79 7.47 -5.69 -1.18
C TYR A 79 8.09 -4.35 -1.59
N LEU A 80 9.07 -3.86 -0.84
CA LEU A 80 9.81 -2.63 -1.17
C LEU A 80 10.49 -2.74 -2.52
N TYR A 81 11.12 -3.88 -2.82
CA TYR A 81 11.71 -4.15 -4.13
C TYR A 81 10.66 -4.02 -5.22
N VAL A 82 9.54 -4.74 -5.14
CA VAL A 82 8.45 -4.68 -6.13
C VAL A 82 7.87 -3.27 -6.24
N PHE A 83 7.69 -2.58 -5.11
CA PHE A 83 7.20 -1.21 -5.07
C PHE A 83 8.13 -0.25 -5.81
N PHE A 84 9.43 -0.28 -5.51
CA PHE A 84 10.42 0.54 -6.18
C PHE A 84 10.57 0.16 -7.65
N THR A 85 10.57 -1.12 -8.01
CA THR A 85 10.61 -1.56 -9.41
C THR A 85 9.38 -1.06 -10.18
N SER A 86 8.18 -1.13 -9.59
CA SER A 86 6.97 -0.55 -10.21
C SER A 86 7.10 0.96 -10.37
N PHE A 87 7.60 1.66 -9.35
CA PHE A 87 7.84 3.11 -9.42
C PHE A 87 8.84 3.48 -10.50
N TYR A 88 9.95 2.74 -10.59
CA TYR A 88 11.01 2.96 -11.56
C TYR A 88 10.55 2.64 -12.99
N SER A 89 9.87 1.51 -13.19
CA SER A 89 9.29 1.11 -14.48
C SER A 89 8.36 2.19 -15.05
N SER A 90 7.47 2.78 -14.23
CA SER A 90 6.61 3.86 -14.70
C SER A 90 7.31 5.21 -14.89
N ALA A 91 8.36 5.48 -14.11
CA ALA A 91 9.06 6.77 -14.17
C ALA A 91 10.05 6.81 -15.36
N PHE A 92 10.52 5.66 -15.83
CA PHE A 92 11.51 5.54 -16.91
C PHE A 92 11.00 4.79 -18.15
N GLY A 93 9.70 4.45 -18.23
CA GLY A 93 9.08 3.93 -19.45
C GLY A 93 9.49 2.51 -19.84
N PHE A 94 10.02 1.70 -18.92
CA PHE A 94 10.35 0.31 -19.21
C PHE A 94 9.20 -0.61 -18.80
N SER A 95 8.53 -1.22 -19.77
CA SER A 95 7.72 -2.41 -19.57
C SER A 95 8.63 -3.60 -19.32
N LEU A 96 8.45 -4.29 -18.19
CA LEU A 96 9.06 -5.60 -17.94
C LEU A 96 8.39 -6.67 -18.81
#